data_AF-A0A945QR85-F1
#
_entry.id   AF-A0A945QR85-F1
#
_cell.length_a   1.000
_cell.length_b   1.000
_cell.length_c   1.000
_cell.angle_alpha   90.00
_cell.angle_beta   90.00
_cell.angle_gamma   90.00
#
_symmetry.space_group_name_H-M   'P 1'
#
loop_
_entity.id
_entity.type
_entity.pdbx_description
1 polymer ?
#
loop_
_entity_poly.entity_id
_entity_poly.type
_entity_poly.pdbx_seq_one_letter_code
_entity_poly.pdbx_strand_id
1 'polypeptide(L)'
;MIPTSLTVNADLPLGFGGVHYPAGQDYIFPALAETLLVYEGEVALWADLLLPEKAAGMAGDLRLLVQYQACDDARCLPPAELSRSVRLVVAD
;
A
#
# COMPACT_ATOMS: atom_id res chain seq x y z
N MET A 1 8.72 -8.06 12.94
CA MET A 1 7.91 -6.99 12.35
C MET A 1 7.66 -7.29 10.88
N ILE A 2 6.60 -6.76 10.28
CA ILE A 2 6.42 -6.79 8.81
C ILE A 2 6.46 -5.36 8.25
N PRO A 3 7.02 -5.16 7.05
CA PRO A 3 6.96 -3.87 6.37
C PRO A 3 5.54 -3.58 5.90
N THR A 4 5.23 -2.29 5.76
CA THR A 4 4.02 -1.84 5.07
C THR A 4 4.10 -2.21 3.60
N SER A 5 3.07 -2.86 3.06
CA SER A 5 2.97 -3.23 1.65
C SER A 5 1.64 -2.78 1.06
N LEU A 6 1.64 -2.45 -0.23
CA LEU A 6 0.44 -2.21 -1.02
C LEU A 6 0.33 -3.25 -2.13
N THR A 7 -0.76 -4.01 -2.11
CA THR A 7 -1.15 -4.92 -3.20
C THR A 7 -2.28 -4.29 -4.01
N VAL A 8 -2.14 -4.35 -5.34
CA VAL A 8 -3.14 -3.85 -6.29
C VAL A 8 -3.61 -5.01 -7.16
N ASN A 9 -4.93 -5.22 -7.23
CA ASN A 9 -5.56 -6.20 -8.10
C ASN A 9 -6.68 -5.52 -8.91
N ALA A 10 -6.90 -5.96 -10.14
CA ALA A 10 -8.00 -5.48 -10.97
C ALA A 10 -8.64 -6.65 -11.73
N ASP A 11 -9.92 -6.50 -12.06
CA ASP A 11 -10.69 -7.37 -12.97
C ASP A 11 -10.68 -6.83 -14.42
N LEU A 12 -9.80 -5.88 -14.73
CA LEU A 12 -9.50 -5.39 -16.06
C LEU A 12 -7.98 -5.46 -16.34
N PRO A 13 -7.54 -5.40 -17.61
CA PRO A 13 -6.12 -5.35 -17.91
C PRO A 13 -5.45 -4.14 -17.26
N LEU A 14 -4.47 -4.41 -16.41
CA LEU A 14 -3.72 -3.40 -15.66
C LEU A 14 -2.26 -3.84 -15.54
N GLY A 15 -1.33 -2.97 -15.93
CA GLY A 15 0.08 -3.09 -15.65
C GLY A 15 0.43 -2.40 -14.32
N PHE A 16 1.40 -2.95 -13.61
CA PHE A 16 1.86 -2.42 -12.33
C PHE A 16 3.30 -1.95 -12.46
N GLY A 17 3.53 -0.64 -12.21
CA GLY A 17 4.83 0.01 -12.31
C GLY A 17 5.61 0.04 -10.99
N GLY A 18 4.92 -0.11 -9.85
CA GLY A 18 5.54 -0.12 -8.52
C GLY A 18 4.76 0.72 -7.51
N VAL A 19 5.25 0.70 -6.27
CA VAL A 19 4.72 1.52 -5.16
C VAL A 19 5.76 2.55 -4.78
N HIS A 20 5.33 3.80 -4.64
CA HIS A 20 6.11 4.88 -4.05
C HIS A 20 5.73 5.01 -2.59
N TYR A 21 6.69 4.66 -1.74
CA TYR A 21 6.59 4.83 -0.31
C TYR A 21 7.17 6.20 0.08
N PRO A 22 6.52 6.94 0.99
CA PRO A 22 7.07 8.21 1.47
C PRO A 22 8.34 7.96 2.28
N ALA A 23 9.10 9.04 2.49
CA ALA A 23 10.23 9.00 3.41
C ALA A 23 9.73 8.64 4.83
N GLY A 24 10.34 7.64 5.43
CA GLY A 24 10.07 7.29 6.83
C GLY A 24 10.94 8.10 7.79
N GLN A 25 10.73 7.86 9.08
CA GLN A 25 11.50 8.44 10.17
C GLN A 25 12.26 7.35 10.91
N ASP A 26 13.49 7.63 11.32
CA ASP A 26 14.24 6.72 12.15
C ASP A 26 13.65 6.69 13.56
N TYR A 27 13.30 5.51 14.05
CA TYR A 27 12.80 5.27 15.40
C TYR A 27 13.66 4.22 16.08
N ILE A 28 14.25 4.58 17.21
CA ILE A 28 15.01 3.63 18.04
C ILE A 28 14.00 2.83 18.85
N PHE A 29 13.83 1.55 18.52
CA PHE A 29 12.91 0.66 19.19
C PHE A 29 13.63 -0.03 20.36
N PRO A 30 13.47 0.44 21.62
CA PRO A 30 14.36 0.03 22.71
C PRO A 30 14.22 -1.46 23.06
N ALA A 31 13.03 -2.02 22.88
CA ALA A 31 12.76 -3.43 23.14
C ALA A 31 13.46 -4.38 22.15
N LEU A 32 13.88 -3.88 20.98
CA LEU A 32 14.63 -4.64 19.98
C LEU A 32 16.10 -4.20 19.88
N ALA A 33 16.48 -3.11 20.54
CA ALA A 33 17.80 -2.47 20.40
C ALA A 33 18.18 -2.17 18.92
N GLU A 34 17.18 -1.82 18.11
CA GLU A 34 17.31 -1.57 16.67
C GLU A 34 16.73 -0.20 16.30
N THR A 35 17.28 0.42 15.25
CA THR A 35 16.67 1.58 14.59
C THR A 35 15.79 1.09 13.43
N LEU A 36 14.53 1.49 13.45
CA LEU A 36 13.54 1.13 12.45
C LEU A 36 13.14 2.36 11.65
N LEU A 37 12.98 2.20 10.34
CA LEU A 37 12.33 3.21 9.52
C LEU A 37 10.81 3.06 9.67
N VAL A 38 10.16 4.04 10.29
CA VAL A 38 8.73 4.00 10.61
C VAL A 38 7.97 5.13 9.91
N TYR A 39 6.65 5.00 9.90
CA TYR A 39 5.74 6.08 9.53
C TYR A 39 4.90 6.47 10.75
N GLU A 40 4.60 7.77 10.89
CA GLU A 40 3.75 8.31 11.95
C GLU A 40 2.68 9.23 11.36
N GLY A 41 1.52 9.30 12.02
CA GLY A 41 0.41 10.14 11.59
C GLY A 41 -0.26 9.63 10.32
N GLU A 42 -0.48 10.54 9.35
CA GLU A 42 -1.09 10.24 8.07
C GLU A 42 -0.03 9.95 7.01
N VAL A 43 -0.23 8.86 6.26
CA VAL A 43 0.75 8.35 5.30
C VAL A 43 0.07 8.13 3.95
N ALA A 44 0.60 8.74 2.89
CA ALA A 44 0.13 8.55 1.53
C ALA A 44 1.04 7.56 0.79
N LEU A 45 0.47 6.47 0.27
CA LEU A 45 1.13 5.53 -0.63
C LEU A 45 0.62 5.74 -2.05
N TRP A 46 1.53 5.79 -3.03
CA TRP A 46 1.18 5.92 -4.44
C TRP A 46 1.57 4.66 -5.20
N ALA A 47 0.80 4.27 -6.21
CA ALA A 47 1.15 3.18 -7.10
C ALA A 47 1.07 3.64 -8.55
N ASP A 48 2.10 3.30 -9.32
CA ASP A 48 2.09 3.53 -10.76
C ASP A 48 1.32 2.41 -11.44
N LEU A 49 0.26 2.78 -12.15
CA LEU A 49 -0.60 1.85 -12.87
C LEU A 49 -0.58 2.19 -14.35
N LEU A 50 -0.47 1.17 -15.19
CA LEU A 50 -0.51 1.29 -16.64
C LEU A 50 -1.79 0.66 -17.18
N LEU A 51 -2.62 1.45 -17.85
CA LEU A 51 -3.77 0.94 -18.58
C LEU A 51 -3.35 0.66 -20.03
N PRO A 52 -3.27 -0.60 -20.48
CA PRO A 52 -2.94 -0.91 -21.86
C PRO A 52 -4.11 -0.53 -22.78
N GLU A 53 -3.85 -0.23 -24.07
CA GLU A 53 -4.89 0.18 -25.05
C GLU A 53 -6.08 -0.79 -25.11
N LYS A 54 -5.84 -2.10 -24.95
CA LYS A 54 -6.89 -3.12 -24.90
C LYS A 54 -7.89 -2.97 -23.74
N ALA A 55 -7.62 -2.09 -22.78
CA ALA A 55 -8.53 -1.77 -21.68
C ALA A 55 -9.48 -0.61 -22.02
N ALA A 56 -9.33 0.08 -23.15
CA ALA A 56 -10.20 1.18 -23.58
C ALA A 56 -11.67 0.74 -23.61
N GLY A 57 -12.57 1.60 -23.10
CA GLY A 57 -14.00 1.33 -22.97
C GLY A 57 -14.40 0.26 -21.94
N MET A 58 -13.44 -0.35 -21.24
CA MET A 58 -13.72 -1.32 -20.19
C MET A 58 -14.02 -0.63 -18.85
N ALA A 59 -14.78 -1.33 -18.00
CA ALA A 59 -14.97 -0.95 -16.61
C ALA A 59 -14.69 -2.16 -15.71
N GLY A 60 -14.19 -1.90 -14.50
CA GLY A 60 -13.84 -2.94 -13.55
C GLY A 60 -13.51 -2.41 -12.16
N ASP A 61 -13.46 -3.29 -11.18
CA ASP A 61 -13.08 -3.01 -9.80
C ASP A 61 -11.57 -3.14 -9.56
N LEU A 62 -10.96 -2.01 -9.18
CA LEU A 62 -9.63 -1.93 -8.62
C LEU A 62 -9.70 -2.23 -7.11
N ARG A 63 -8.99 -3.26 -6.67
CA ARG A 63 -8.88 -3.70 -5.27
C ARG A 63 -7.50 -3.37 -4.74
N LEU A 64 -7.48 -2.56 -3.69
CA LEU A 64 -6.29 -2.11 -2.97
C LEU A 64 -6.26 -2.79 -1.61
N LEU A 65 -5.13 -3.38 -1.25
CA LEU A 65 -4.90 -4.00 0.06
C LEU A 65 -3.59 -3.44 0.64
N VAL A 66 -3.69 -2.72 1.75
CA VAL A 66 -2.54 -2.30 2.54
C VAL A 66 -2.37 -3.27 3.70
N GLN A 67 -1.23 -3.95 3.77
CA GLN A 67 -0.85 -4.76 4.93
C GLN A 67 0.21 -4.01 5.71
N TYR A 68 0.08 -3.95 7.02
CA TYR A 68 1.00 -3.20 7.88
C TYR A 68 1.03 -3.81 9.28
N GLN A 69 2.05 -3.44 10.05
CA GLN A 69 2.13 -3.75 11.47
C GLN A 69 2.49 -2.50 12.25
N ALA A 70 1.52 -1.97 12.98
CA ALA A 70 1.71 -0.85 13.89
C ALA A 70 2.37 -1.33 15.20
N CYS A 71 3.09 -0.43 15.85
CA CYS A 71 3.62 -0.63 17.20
C CYS A 71 3.17 0.53 18.10
N ASP A 72 3.00 0.24 19.38
CA ASP A 72 2.86 1.23 20.45
C ASP A 72 4.18 1.31 21.25
N ASP A 73 4.19 2.12 22.31
CA ASP A 73 5.40 2.35 23.14
C ASP A 73 5.93 1.10 23.85
N ALA A 74 5.14 0.01 23.91
CA ALA A 74 5.50 -1.20 24.62
C ALA A 74 5.75 -2.40 23.70
N ARG A 75 5.07 -2.46 22.55
CA ARG A 75 5.05 -3.64 21.69
C ARG A 75 4.56 -3.35 20.28
N CYS A 76 4.81 -4.29 19.39
CA CYS A 76 4.12 -4.34 18.10
C CYS A 76 2.80 -5.09 18.21
N LEU A 77 1.77 -4.54 17.58
CA LEU A 77 0.45 -5.13 17.49
C LEU A 77 0.45 -6.27 16.46
N PRO A 78 -0.57 -7.15 16.43
CA PRO A 78 -0.74 -8.08 15.33
C PRO A 78 -0.80 -7.35 13.97
N PRO A 79 -0.32 -7.97 12.87
CA PRO A 79 -0.52 -7.44 11.53
C PRO A 79 -1.98 -7.12 11.24
N ALA A 80 -2.21 -6.05 10.50
CA ALA A 80 -3.53 -5.57 10.13
C ALA A 80 -3.61 -5.28 8.63
N GLU A 81 -4.84 -5.27 8.13
CA GLU A 81 -5.13 -5.06 6.71
C GLU A 81 -6.16 -3.93 6.54
N LEU A 82 -5.92 -3.06 5.55
CA LEU A 82 -6.89 -2.10 5.05
C LEU A 82 -7.20 -2.42 3.60
N SER A 83 -8.46 -2.77 3.32
CA SER A 83 -8.92 -3.07 1.97
C SER A 83 -9.86 -1.99 1.44
N ARG A 84 -9.69 -1.63 0.17
CA ARG A 84 -10.58 -0.71 -0.55
C ARG A 84 -10.82 -1.22 -1.96
N SER A 85 -12.06 -1.06 -2.42
CA SER A 85 -12.43 -1.32 -3.82
C SER A 85 -12.92 -0.03 -4.45
N VAL A 86 -12.44 0.26 -5.65
CA VAL A 86 -12.80 1.44 -6.43
C VAL A 86 -13.18 0.98 -7.83
N ARG A 87 -14.36 1.40 -8.29
CA ARG A 87 -14.76 1.15 -9.66
C ARG A 87 -14.01 2.10 -10.60
N LEU A 88 -13.29 1.52 -11.55
CA LEU A 88 -12.56 2.20 -12.61
C LEU A 88 -13.32 2.09 -13.93
N VAL A 89 -13.42 3.19 -14.65
CA VAL A 89 -13.94 3.23 -16.02
C VAL A 89 -12.84 3.82 -16.90
N VAL A 90 -12.40 3.05 -17.90
CA VAL A 90 -11.35 3.46 -18.84
C VAL A 90 -12.03 4.19 -20.00
N ALA A 91 -11.58 5.41 -20.28
CA ALA A 91 -12.07 6.16 -21.43
C ALA A 91 -11.73 5.46 -22.75
N ASP A 92 -12.51 5.75 -23.79
CA ASP A 92 -12.29 5.30 -25.16
C ASP A 92 -11.15 6.07 -25.85
#